data_AF-A0A1G7TCG0-F1
#
_entry.id   AF-A0A1G7TCG0-F1
#
_cell.length_a   1.000
_cell.length_b   1.000
_cell.length_c   1.000
_cell.angle_alpha   90.00
_cell.angle_beta   90.00
_cell.angle_gamma   90.00
#
_symmetry.space_group_name_H-M   'P 1'
#
loop_
_entity.id
_entity.type
_entity.pdbx_description
1 polymer ?
#
loop_
_entity_poly.entity_id
_entity_poly.type
_entity_poly.pdbx_seq_one_letter_code
_entity_poly.pdbx_strand_id
1 'polypeptide(L)'
;MKKAISSLLVSTLVLALAVSSLSGDKILAEEDTTTTIEVENKAEEIDSFVGVWRNDKDDKISLTPQNLVIDGEVHEIKQIAVNESEEEKVASFDFENFDSQEMTYHSAEDKLNFLSSDYQREMNPNIVNYVKDQLSTLEPVNLEQLLEVDENYLMAAYYQAQVDFDEEKDQIHAIYLALSQDYAELELLTEEDYE
;
A
#
# COMPACT_ATOMS: atom_id res chain seq x y z
N MET A 1 -42.82 6.62 -34.52
CA MET A 1 -43.15 7.82 -33.73
C MET A 1 -43.74 7.41 -32.38
N LYS A 2 -43.40 8.16 -31.31
CA LYS A 2 -43.69 7.97 -29.86
C LYS A 2 -42.63 7.07 -29.16
N LYS A 3 -41.54 7.65 -28.62
CA LYS A 3 -41.32 8.26 -27.27
C LYS A 3 -41.28 7.19 -26.16
N ALA A 4 -40.08 6.86 -25.67
CA ALA A 4 -39.46 7.33 -24.40
C ALA A 4 -39.60 6.19 -23.33
N ILE A 5 -38.75 5.97 -22.32
CA ILE A 5 -38.07 6.87 -21.36
C ILE A 5 -36.86 6.12 -20.75
N SER A 6 -35.85 6.92 -20.38
CA SER A 6 -34.62 6.63 -19.62
C SER A 6 -34.85 6.05 -18.21
N SER A 7 -33.88 5.34 -17.64
CA SER A 7 -33.74 5.23 -16.18
C SER A 7 -32.28 5.05 -15.78
N LEU A 8 -31.59 6.18 -15.63
CA LEU A 8 -30.50 6.38 -14.68
C LEU A 8 -30.95 5.91 -13.29
N LEU A 9 -30.21 5.00 -12.65
CA LEU A 9 -30.28 4.80 -11.21
C LEU A 9 -29.28 5.77 -10.57
N VAL A 10 -29.79 6.94 -10.18
CA VAL A 10 -29.13 7.82 -9.22
C VAL A 10 -29.74 7.49 -7.87
N SER A 11 -29.02 6.74 -7.04
CA SER A 11 -29.38 6.56 -5.64
C SER A 11 -29.27 7.90 -4.94
N THR A 12 -30.42 8.51 -4.65
CA THR A 12 -30.53 9.70 -3.81
C THR A 12 -30.72 9.23 -2.38
N LEU A 13 -29.72 9.48 -1.52
CA LEU A 13 -29.86 9.31 -0.07
C LEU A 13 -30.64 10.53 0.46
N VAL A 14 -31.85 10.28 0.98
CA VAL A 14 -32.66 11.31 1.66
C VAL A 14 -32.32 11.27 3.13
N LEU A 15 -31.70 12.33 3.67
CA LEU A 15 -31.59 12.53 5.11
C LEU A 15 -32.59 13.59 5.56
N ALA A 16 -33.57 13.15 6.35
CA ALA A 16 -34.58 14.00 6.95
C ALA A 16 -34.03 14.63 8.24
N LEU A 17 -33.89 15.96 8.27
CA LEU A 17 -33.65 16.71 9.49
C LEU A 17 -34.99 17.08 10.15
N ALA A 18 -35.32 16.41 11.25
CA ALA A 18 -36.35 16.89 12.16
C ALA A 18 -35.70 17.80 13.21
N VAL A 19 -35.93 19.10 13.09
CA VAL A 19 -35.58 20.06 14.15
C VAL A 19 -36.78 20.16 15.10
N SER A 20 -36.63 19.67 16.32
CA SER A 20 -37.53 20.00 17.43
C SER A 20 -36.74 20.61 18.59
N SER A 21 -37.01 21.88 18.84
CA SER A 21 -36.58 22.67 19.98
C SER A 21 -37.20 22.16 21.30
N LEU A 22 -36.41 21.97 22.36
CA LEU A 22 -36.51 22.71 23.64
C LEU A 22 -35.57 22.15 24.72
N SER A 23 -34.76 23.05 25.28
CA SER A 23 -34.31 23.16 26.68
C SER A 23 -33.69 21.96 27.42
N GLY A 24 -32.37 22.07 27.67
CA GLY A 24 -31.79 21.97 29.01
C GLY A 24 -31.60 20.58 29.61
N ASP A 25 -30.53 19.89 29.23
CA ASP A 25 -29.52 19.34 30.14
C ASP A 25 -28.42 18.64 29.31
N LYS A 26 -27.19 18.62 29.84
CA LYS A 26 -25.99 18.01 29.25
C LYS A 26 -26.28 16.61 28.66
N ILE A 27 -26.10 16.45 27.35
CA ILE A 27 -25.77 15.16 26.73
C ILE A 27 -24.70 15.42 25.65
N LEU A 28 -23.70 14.54 25.65
CA LEU A 28 -22.44 14.54 24.92
C LEU A 28 -22.58 14.99 23.46
N ALA A 29 -21.69 15.89 23.03
CA ALA A 29 -21.41 16.10 21.63
C ALA A 29 -20.68 14.83 21.13
N GLU A 30 -21.41 13.95 20.44
CA GLU A 30 -20.76 13.09 19.45
C GLU A 30 -20.37 14.02 18.30
N GLU A 31 -19.08 14.34 18.22
CA GLU A 31 -18.51 14.92 17.01
C GLU A 31 -18.63 13.88 15.91
N ASP A 32 -19.61 14.09 15.03
CA ASP A 32 -19.70 13.44 13.74
C ASP A 32 -18.64 14.10 12.83
N THR A 33 -17.38 13.72 13.04
CA THR A 33 -16.30 14.02 12.10
C THR A 33 -16.40 13.04 10.94
N THR A 34 -17.26 13.36 9.97
CA THR A 34 -17.08 12.88 8.59
C THR A 34 -15.75 13.43 8.08
N THR A 35 -14.69 12.63 8.22
CA THR A 35 -13.41 12.90 7.60
C THR A 35 -13.51 12.56 6.13
N THR A 36 -13.50 13.59 5.29
CA THR A 36 -13.21 13.46 3.86
C THR A 36 -11.76 12.97 3.76
N ILE A 37 -11.55 11.72 3.34
CA ILE A 37 -10.21 11.18 3.11
C ILE A 37 -9.73 11.74 1.77
N GLU A 38 -8.95 12.81 1.83
CA GLU A 38 -8.08 13.20 0.72
C GLU A 38 -6.96 12.15 0.64
N VAL A 39 -6.75 11.58 -0.55
CA VAL A 39 -5.69 10.59 -0.81
C VAL A 39 -4.37 11.35 -0.87
N GLU A 40 -3.81 11.66 0.31
CA GLU A 40 -2.53 12.33 0.48
C GLU A 40 -1.52 11.33 1.05
N ASN A 41 -0.47 11.08 0.28
CA ASN A 41 0.71 10.23 0.52
C ASN A 41 0.56 8.99 1.44
N LYS A 42 0.13 7.86 0.85
CA LYS A 42 -0.13 6.57 1.50
C LYS A 42 1.12 5.81 2.02
N ALA A 43 2.34 6.26 1.70
CA ALA A 43 3.56 5.53 2.03
C ALA A 43 3.80 5.48 3.55
N GLU A 44 3.80 6.64 4.22
CA GLU A 44 4.14 6.74 5.66
C GLU A 44 3.15 5.98 6.57
N GLU A 45 1.88 5.87 6.18
CA GLU A 45 0.85 5.21 7.00
C GLU A 45 1.05 3.69 7.08
N ILE A 46 1.69 3.08 6.08
CA ILE A 46 1.88 1.61 6.03
C ILE A 46 3.33 1.14 6.05
N ASP A 47 4.31 2.02 6.24
CA ASP A 47 5.74 1.66 6.31
C ASP A 47 6.01 0.45 7.21
N SER A 48 5.27 0.35 8.33
CA SER A 48 5.39 -0.76 9.27
C SER A 48 4.99 -2.12 8.67
N PHE A 49 4.14 -2.14 7.64
CA PHE A 49 3.69 -3.32 6.93
C PHE A 49 4.53 -3.62 5.67
N VAL A 50 5.22 -2.63 5.11
CA VAL A 50 6.01 -2.78 3.86
C VAL A 50 7.14 -3.79 4.05
N GLY A 51 7.19 -4.83 3.21
CA GLY A 51 8.22 -5.85 3.31
C GLY A 51 7.85 -7.18 2.66
N VAL A 52 8.76 -8.14 2.74
CA VAL A 52 8.49 -9.54 2.43
C VAL A 52 8.24 -10.28 3.73
N TRP A 53 7.18 -11.06 3.79
CA TRP A 53 6.73 -11.75 5.00
C TRP A 53 6.56 -13.22 4.72
N ARG A 54 7.00 -14.08 5.65
CA ARG A 54 6.96 -15.54 5.50
C ARG A 54 6.31 -16.20 6.71
N ASN A 55 5.41 -17.15 6.49
CA ASN A 55 4.80 -17.94 7.55
C ASN A 55 5.54 -19.28 7.79
N ASP A 56 5.05 -20.06 8.75
CA ASP A 56 5.59 -21.37 9.12
C ASP A 56 5.39 -22.48 8.07
N LYS A 57 4.52 -22.24 7.08
CA LYS A 57 4.26 -23.13 5.94
C LYS A 57 5.09 -22.78 4.71
N ASP A 58 6.02 -21.84 4.86
CA ASP A 58 6.83 -21.26 3.78
C ASP A 58 6.05 -20.42 2.76
N ASP A 59 4.78 -20.08 3.03
CA ASP A 59 4.03 -19.14 2.19
C ASP A 59 4.65 -17.74 2.35
N LYS A 60 4.77 -17.03 1.23
CA LYS A 60 5.34 -15.68 1.18
C LYS A 60 4.29 -14.70 0.70
N ILE A 61 4.29 -13.53 1.32
CA ILE A 61 3.62 -12.36 0.79
C ILE A 61 4.62 -11.21 0.69
N SER A 62 4.38 -10.29 -0.22
CA SER A 62 5.13 -9.04 -0.31
C SER A 62 4.16 -7.87 -0.32
N LEU A 63 4.45 -6.84 0.47
CA LEU A 63 3.64 -5.64 0.54
C LEU A 63 4.50 -4.40 0.23
N THR A 64 4.02 -3.59 -0.70
CA THR A 64 4.48 -2.23 -1.00
C THR A 64 3.32 -1.25 -0.75
N PRO A 65 3.56 0.09 -0.75
CA PRO A 65 2.49 1.09 -0.68
C PRO A 65 1.36 0.90 -1.70
N GLN A 66 1.66 0.29 -2.85
CA GLN A 66 0.73 0.16 -3.96
C GLN A 66 0.23 -1.26 -4.21
N ASN A 67 0.95 -2.29 -3.76
CA ASN A 67 0.63 -3.67 -4.14
C ASN A 67 0.79 -4.67 -2.99
N LEU A 68 -0.05 -5.69 -3.01
CA LEU A 68 0.13 -6.95 -2.30
C LEU A 68 0.45 -8.06 -3.31
N VAL A 69 1.52 -8.79 -3.08
CA VAL A 69 1.82 -10.04 -3.78
C VAL A 69 1.48 -11.20 -2.87
N ILE A 70 0.58 -12.07 -3.30
CA ILE A 70 0.20 -13.31 -2.61
C ILE A 70 -0.09 -14.38 -3.66
N ASP A 71 0.26 -15.64 -3.38
CA ASP A 71 0.01 -16.78 -4.27
C ASP A 71 0.56 -16.62 -5.70
N GLY A 72 1.60 -15.79 -5.87
CA GLY A 72 2.20 -15.49 -7.17
C GLY A 72 1.39 -14.53 -8.03
N GLU A 73 0.44 -13.81 -7.45
CA GLU A 73 -0.37 -12.78 -8.12
C GLU A 73 -0.13 -11.43 -7.46
N VAL A 74 -0.17 -10.37 -8.26
CA VAL A 74 -0.06 -8.97 -7.82
C VAL A 74 -1.45 -8.35 -7.73
N HIS A 75 -1.79 -7.78 -6.57
CA HIS A 75 -3.05 -7.11 -6.30
C HIS A 75 -2.80 -5.64 -5.96
N GLU A 76 -3.32 -4.72 -6.79
CA GLU A 76 -3.19 -3.28 -6.57
C GLU A 76 -4.08 -2.82 -5.40
N ILE A 77 -3.51 -2.02 -4.50
CA ILE A 77 -4.18 -1.46 -3.33
C ILE A 77 -4.93 -0.18 -3.71
N LYS A 78 -6.26 -0.19 -3.57
CA LYS A 78 -7.12 0.98 -3.87
C LYS A 78 -7.29 1.87 -2.66
N GLN A 79 -7.54 1.29 -1.50
CA GLN A 79 -7.80 2.02 -0.27
C GLN A 79 -7.16 1.32 0.92
N ILE A 80 -6.70 2.13 1.87
CA ILE A 80 -6.13 1.68 3.14
C ILE A 80 -6.83 2.48 4.24
N ALA A 81 -7.16 1.80 5.33
CA ALA A 81 -7.59 2.44 6.57
C ALA A 81 -6.75 1.88 7.71
N VAL A 82 -5.92 2.73 8.33
CA VAL A 82 -5.04 2.35 9.43
C VAL A 82 -5.63 2.81 10.76
N ASN A 83 -5.60 1.93 11.74
CA ASN A 83 -5.88 2.23 13.13
C ASN A 83 -4.66 1.83 13.97
N GLU A 84 -4.06 2.81 14.63
CA GLU A 84 -2.84 2.63 15.42
C GLU A 84 -3.12 2.70 16.92
N SER A 85 -2.57 1.73 17.64
CA SER A 85 -2.42 1.73 19.09
C SER A 85 -0.93 1.64 19.46
N GLU A 86 -0.58 1.83 20.74
CA GLU A 86 0.83 1.80 21.18
C GLU A 86 1.53 0.45 20.92
N GLU A 87 0.79 -0.67 20.85
CA GLU A 87 1.35 -2.02 20.73
C GLU A 87 1.12 -2.63 19.33
N GLU A 88 0.02 -2.27 18.67
CA GLU A 88 -0.45 -2.89 17.44
C GLU A 88 -0.94 -1.84 16.44
N LYS A 89 -0.62 -2.07 15.15
CA LYS A 89 -1.20 -1.36 14.02
C LYS A 89 -2.13 -2.31 13.27
N VAL A 90 -3.38 -1.93 13.09
CA VAL A 90 -4.35 -2.69 12.29
C VAL A 90 -4.63 -1.90 11.02
N ALA A 91 -4.47 -2.52 9.86
CA ALA A 91 -4.75 -1.91 8.58
C ALA A 91 -5.75 -2.75 7.78
N SER A 92 -6.80 -2.10 7.29
CA SER A 92 -7.75 -2.66 6.34
C SER A 92 -7.35 -2.24 4.94
N PHE A 93 -7.16 -3.20 4.04
CA PHE A 93 -6.75 -2.99 2.65
C PHE A 93 -7.88 -3.41 1.71
N ASP A 94 -8.25 -2.50 0.82
CA ASP A 94 -9.13 -2.79 -0.32
C ASP A 94 -8.30 -2.89 -1.60
N PHE A 95 -8.57 -3.90 -2.42
CA PHE A 95 -7.77 -4.24 -3.58
C PHE A 95 -8.57 -4.23 -4.88
N GLU A 96 -7.88 -4.13 -6.02
CA GLU A 96 -8.50 -4.40 -7.32
C GLU A 96 -8.75 -5.91 -7.51
N ASN A 97 -10.01 -6.32 -7.59
CA ASN A 97 -10.44 -7.70 -7.85
C ASN A 97 -9.98 -8.74 -6.81
N PHE A 98 -9.62 -8.30 -5.60
CA PHE A 98 -9.32 -9.16 -4.46
C PHE A 98 -10.11 -8.66 -3.25
N ASP A 99 -10.66 -9.59 -2.47
CA ASP A 99 -11.51 -9.24 -1.34
C ASP A 99 -10.72 -8.40 -0.33
N SER A 100 -11.38 -7.41 0.27
CA SER A 100 -10.78 -6.59 1.32
C SER A 100 -10.23 -7.46 2.44
N GLN A 101 -9.03 -7.13 2.91
CA GLN A 101 -8.37 -7.88 3.98
C GLN A 101 -7.92 -6.97 5.11
N GLU A 102 -7.96 -7.50 6.33
CA GLU A 102 -7.35 -6.88 7.49
C GLU A 102 -5.98 -7.52 7.76
N MET A 103 -5.01 -6.69 8.10
CA MET A 103 -3.70 -7.12 8.58
C MET A 103 -3.40 -6.46 9.92
N THR A 104 -2.80 -7.21 10.84
CA THR A 104 -2.36 -6.68 12.13
C THR A 104 -0.86 -6.79 12.26
N TYR A 105 -0.18 -5.66 12.41
CA TYR A 105 1.24 -5.59 12.68
C TYR A 105 1.50 -5.42 14.19
N HIS A 106 2.29 -6.33 14.75
CA HIS A 106 2.72 -6.30 16.14
C HIS A 106 4.17 -5.82 16.21
N SER A 107 4.37 -4.58 16.66
CA SER A 107 5.66 -3.89 16.62
C SER A 107 6.74 -4.54 17.49
N ALA A 108 6.36 -5.09 18.64
CA ALA A 108 7.29 -5.71 19.58
C ALA A 108 7.95 -7.00 19.05
N GLU A 109 7.28 -7.69 18.12
CA GLU A 109 7.70 -8.99 17.59
C GLU A 109 8.12 -8.95 16.11
N ASP A 110 8.03 -7.77 15.47
CA ASP A 110 8.13 -7.60 14.00
C ASP A 110 7.35 -8.70 13.26
N LYS A 111 6.07 -8.77 13.60
CA LYS A 111 5.17 -9.85 13.19
C LYS A 111 3.93 -9.29 12.53
N LEU A 112 3.49 -9.97 11.48
CA LEU A 112 2.27 -9.65 10.76
C LEU A 112 1.27 -10.81 10.91
N ASN A 113 0.06 -10.52 11.38
CA ASN A 113 -1.06 -11.45 11.28
C ASN A 113 -1.88 -11.14 10.03
N PHE A 114 -2.07 -12.15 9.18
CA PHE A 114 -2.79 -12.04 7.92
C PHE A 114 -3.43 -13.38 7.57
N LEU A 115 -4.69 -13.38 7.10
CA LEU A 115 -5.43 -14.60 6.74
C LEU A 115 -5.37 -15.71 7.82
N SER A 116 -5.51 -15.31 9.09
CA SER A 116 -5.42 -16.21 10.26
C SER A 116 -4.07 -16.94 10.40
N SER A 117 -3.01 -16.43 9.77
CA SER A 117 -1.65 -16.96 9.84
C SER A 117 -0.70 -15.89 10.35
N ASP A 118 0.33 -16.35 11.06
CA ASP A 118 1.39 -15.50 11.58
C ASP A 118 2.56 -15.50 10.60
N TYR A 119 3.03 -14.32 10.24
CA TYR A 119 4.16 -14.11 9.37
C TYR A 119 5.29 -13.38 10.10
N GLN A 120 6.51 -13.68 9.70
CA GLN A 120 7.74 -13.02 10.13
C GLN A 120 8.38 -12.30 8.95
N ARG A 121 8.90 -11.10 9.18
CA ARG A 121 9.55 -10.34 8.12
C ARG A 121 10.83 -11.05 7.65
N GLU A 122 10.97 -11.19 6.35
CA GLU A 122 12.17 -11.73 5.72
C GLU A 122 13.08 -10.58 5.28
N MET A 123 14.36 -10.68 5.65
CA MET A 123 15.38 -9.74 5.21
C MET A 123 16.59 -10.51 4.65
N ASN A 124 16.98 -10.18 3.42
CA ASN A 124 18.18 -10.73 2.79
C ASN A 124 19.09 -9.59 2.31
N PRO A 125 20.13 -9.24 3.09
CA PRO A 125 21.04 -8.15 2.74
C PRO A 125 21.75 -8.33 1.40
N ASN A 126 21.93 -9.56 0.92
CA ASN A 126 22.56 -9.80 -0.38
C ASN A 126 21.64 -9.38 -1.54
N ILE A 127 20.33 -9.58 -1.39
CA ILE A 127 19.33 -9.14 -2.38
C ILE A 127 19.27 -7.61 -2.36
N VAL A 128 19.18 -7.00 -1.18
CA VAL A 128 19.17 -5.52 -1.04
C VAL A 128 20.41 -4.91 -1.68
N ASN A 129 21.60 -5.43 -1.38
CA ASN A 129 22.84 -4.94 -1.97
C ASN A 129 22.90 -5.15 -3.48
N TYR A 130 22.40 -6.28 -3.98
CA TYR A 130 22.30 -6.53 -5.42
C TYR A 130 21.38 -5.49 -6.10
N VAL A 131 20.19 -5.26 -5.56
CA VAL A 131 19.25 -4.26 -6.11
C VAL A 131 19.87 -2.87 -6.10
N LYS A 132 20.48 -2.45 -4.98
CA LYS A 132 21.18 -1.16 -4.89
C LYS A 132 22.33 -1.05 -5.90
N ASP A 133 23.12 -2.10 -6.07
CA ASP A 133 24.21 -2.15 -7.05
C ASP A 133 23.68 -2.02 -8.48
N GLN A 134 22.62 -2.76 -8.84
CA GLN A 134 22.04 -2.68 -10.19
C GLN A 134 21.41 -1.30 -10.46
N LEU A 135 20.65 -0.76 -9.52
CA LEU A 135 20.07 0.59 -9.65
C LEU A 135 21.13 1.68 -9.75
N SER A 136 22.28 1.53 -9.07
CA SER A 136 23.39 2.49 -9.14
C SER A 136 23.97 2.67 -10.55
N THR A 137 23.71 1.72 -11.44
CA THR A 137 24.15 1.76 -12.85
C THR A 137 23.15 2.46 -13.77
N LEU A 138 21.94 2.74 -13.30
CA LEU A 138 20.91 3.45 -14.06
C LEU A 138 21.10 4.96 -13.87
N GLU A 139 21.25 5.71 -14.96
CA GLU A 139 21.22 7.17 -14.91
C GLU A 139 19.78 7.67 -15.12
N PRO A 140 19.33 8.72 -14.40
CA PRO A 140 19.99 9.40 -13.28
C PRO A 140 19.49 8.86 -11.94
N VAL A 141 20.27 7.99 -11.30
CA VAL A 141 20.09 7.65 -9.89
C VAL A 141 21.05 8.47 -9.04
N ASN A 142 20.52 9.24 -8.09
CA ASN A 142 21.34 9.82 -7.04
C ASN A 142 21.70 8.73 -6.02
N LEU A 143 22.98 8.32 -6.02
CA LEU A 143 23.48 7.27 -5.14
C LEU A 143 23.31 7.57 -3.65
N GLU A 144 23.39 8.84 -3.25
CA GLU A 144 23.20 9.22 -1.85
C GLU A 144 21.74 8.99 -1.42
N GLN A 145 20.79 9.30 -2.30
CA GLN A 145 19.37 9.10 -1.99
C GLN A 145 18.95 7.62 -2.11
N LEU A 146 19.57 6.84 -3.01
CA LEU A 146 19.35 5.38 -3.07
C LEU A 146 19.76 4.67 -1.78
N LEU A 147 20.74 5.21 -1.04
CA LEU A 147 21.13 4.66 0.26
C LEU A 147 20.08 4.90 1.34
N GLU A 148 19.22 5.92 1.19
CA GLU A 148 18.17 6.27 2.14
C GLU A 148 16.88 5.46 1.94
N VAL A 149 16.73 4.78 0.80
CA VAL A 149 15.58 3.91 0.53
C VAL A 149 15.53 2.76 1.54
N ASP A 150 14.34 2.52 2.10
CA ASP A 150 14.07 1.45 3.05
C ASP A 150 14.40 0.07 2.45
N GLU A 151 15.19 -0.72 3.17
CA GLU A 151 15.62 -2.05 2.72
C GLU A 151 14.45 -3.03 2.62
N ASN A 152 13.42 -2.88 3.46
CA ASN A 152 12.19 -3.67 3.39
C ASN A 152 11.39 -3.34 2.13
N TYR A 153 11.36 -2.06 1.75
CA TYR A 153 10.75 -1.66 0.48
C TYR A 153 11.49 -2.30 -0.70
N LEU A 154 12.83 -2.22 -0.73
CA LEU A 154 13.62 -2.82 -1.81
C LEU A 154 13.45 -4.34 -1.90
N MET A 155 13.39 -5.03 -0.76
CA MET A 155 13.06 -6.46 -0.72
C MET A 155 11.67 -6.75 -1.31
N ALA A 156 10.66 -5.94 -0.95
CA ALA A 156 9.30 -6.12 -1.42
C ALA A 156 9.17 -5.83 -2.93
N ALA A 157 9.69 -4.70 -3.38
CA ALA A 157 9.70 -4.31 -4.78
C ALA A 157 10.44 -5.35 -5.65
N TYR A 158 11.55 -5.92 -5.16
CA TYR A 158 12.25 -7.00 -5.85
C TYR A 158 11.41 -8.26 -5.97
N TYR A 159 10.74 -8.68 -4.89
CA TYR A 159 9.87 -9.86 -4.93
C TYR A 159 8.67 -9.68 -5.88
N GLN A 160 8.07 -8.49 -5.89
CA GLN A 160 7.02 -8.15 -6.85
C GLN A 160 7.53 -8.21 -8.29
N ALA A 161 8.68 -7.60 -8.56
CA ALA A 161 9.27 -7.59 -9.89
C ALA A 161 9.55 -9.02 -10.41
N GLN A 162 9.96 -9.95 -9.54
CA GLN A 162 10.16 -11.37 -9.90
C GLN A 162 8.88 -12.11 -10.28
N VAL A 163 7.71 -11.63 -9.82
CA VAL A 163 6.41 -12.19 -10.21
C VAL A 163 5.96 -11.66 -11.56
N ASP A 164 6.19 -10.37 -11.81
CA ASP A 164 5.74 -9.71 -13.05
C ASP A 164 6.67 -9.96 -14.25
N PHE A 165 7.96 -10.20 -14.01
CA PHE A 165 8.98 -10.26 -15.07
C PHE A 165 9.96 -11.43 -14.91
N ASP A 166 10.23 -12.13 -16.01
CA ASP A 166 11.20 -13.24 -16.07
C ASP A 166 12.67 -12.76 -16.18
N GLU A 167 12.90 -11.61 -16.83
CA GLU A 167 14.25 -11.10 -17.10
C GLU A 167 14.74 -10.15 -15.99
N GLU A 168 15.95 -10.38 -15.46
CA GLU A 168 16.54 -9.54 -14.40
C GLU A 168 16.56 -8.06 -14.76
N LYS A 169 16.82 -7.71 -16.03
CA LYS A 169 16.86 -6.32 -16.48
C LYS A 169 15.48 -5.66 -16.33
N ASP A 170 14.42 -6.36 -16.72
CA ASP A 170 13.05 -5.85 -16.63
C ASP A 170 12.61 -5.76 -15.17
N GLN A 171 13.06 -6.69 -14.32
CA GLN A 171 12.83 -6.64 -12.87
C GLN A 171 13.44 -5.36 -12.25
N ILE A 172 14.71 -5.08 -12.54
CA ILE A 172 15.39 -3.88 -12.03
C ILE A 172 14.73 -2.61 -12.56
N HIS A 173 14.31 -2.59 -13.83
CA HIS A 173 13.60 -1.46 -14.39
C HIS A 173 12.24 -1.22 -13.73
N ALA A 174 11.49 -2.28 -13.43
CA ALA A 174 10.22 -2.18 -12.70
C ALA A 174 10.41 -1.59 -11.28
N ILE A 175 11.47 -2.00 -10.58
CA ILE A 175 11.84 -1.43 -9.27
C ILE A 175 12.18 0.05 -9.39
N TYR A 176 12.93 0.45 -10.43
CA TYR A 176 13.24 1.87 -10.68
C TYR A 176 11.97 2.71 -10.87
N LEU A 177 11.02 2.20 -11.66
CA LEU A 177 9.73 2.88 -11.87
C LEU A 177 8.91 2.96 -10.57
N ALA A 178 8.88 1.90 -9.76
CA ALA A 178 8.19 1.92 -8.47
C ALA A 178 8.81 2.97 -7.52
N LEU A 179 10.15 3.01 -7.42
CA LEU A 179 10.86 4.02 -6.63
C LEU A 179 10.55 5.44 -7.07
N SER A 180 10.45 5.68 -8.38
CA SER A 180 10.11 7.03 -8.88
C SER A 180 8.70 7.50 -8.52
N GLN A 181 7.79 6.56 -8.24
CA GLN A 181 6.41 6.85 -7.84
C GLN A 181 6.28 7.01 -6.32
N ASP A 182 6.89 6.09 -5.57
CA ASP A 182 6.75 6.04 -4.11
C ASP A 182 7.75 6.93 -3.38
N TYR A 183 8.87 7.28 -4.02
CA TYR A 183 9.90 8.20 -3.52
C TYR A 183 10.15 9.32 -4.54
N ALA A 184 9.15 10.15 -4.77
CA ALA A 184 9.19 11.24 -5.75
C ALA A 184 10.35 12.24 -5.51
N GLU A 185 10.81 12.36 -4.27
CA GLU A 185 11.97 13.18 -3.85
C GLU A 185 13.32 12.68 -4.38
N LEU A 186 13.39 11.44 -4.89
CA LEU A 186 14.59 10.93 -5.55
C LEU A 186 14.85 11.61 -6.90
N GLU A 187 13.89 12.41 -7.42
CA GLU A 187 13.97 13.12 -8.70
C GLU A 187 14.46 12.22 -9.87
N LEU A 188 14.12 10.93 -9.82
CA LEU A 188 14.46 9.96 -10.86
C LEU A 188 13.80 10.38 -12.18
N LEU A 189 14.58 10.52 -13.26
CA LEU A 189 14.02 10.85 -14.58
C LEU A 189 13.26 9.63 -15.14
N THR A 190 11.94 9.65 -15.01
CA THR A 190 11.04 8.64 -15.57
C THR A 190 10.71 8.85 -17.05
N GLU A 191 11.10 10.02 -17.59
CA GLU A 191 10.86 10.40 -18.99
C GLU A 191 12.18 10.48 -19.76
N GLU A 192 12.81 9.33 -20.07
CA GLU A 192 13.59 9.22 -21.31
C GLU A 192 13.24 7.90 -22.00
N ASP A 193 12.73 8.02 -23.23
CA ASP A 193 12.58 6.91 -24.17
C ASP A 193 13.93 6.18 -24.26
N TYR A 194 13.99 4.96 -23.75
CA TYR A 194 15.16 4.09 -23.89
C TYR A 194 15.42 3.85 -25.39
N GLU A 195 16.50 4.43 -25.94
CA GLU A 195 17.05 4.09 -27.26
C GLU A 195 17.86 2.78 -27.24
#